data_AF-A0A0F2Q3S1-F1
#
_entry.id   AF-A0A0F2Q3S1-F1
#
_cell.length_a   1.000
_cell.length_b   1.000
_cell.length_c   1.000
_cell.angle_alpha   90.00
_cell.angle_beta   90.00
_cell.angle_gamma   90.00
#
_symmetry.space_group_name_H-M   'P 1'
#
loop_
_entity.id
_entity.type
_entity.pdbx_description
1 polymer ?
#
loop_
_entity_poly.entity_id
_entity_poly.type
_entity_poly.pdbx_seq_one_letter_code
_entity_poly.pdbx_strand_id
1 'polypeptide(L)'
;MIYLIHFLFLFFIFKSLIGLFQNNINTDSRDKHSEALEATKTPTIEKIFVKDFECNREIDKSKAYIIVNNEQEYYFCSWDCRNKYLLKHGQA
;
A
#
# COMPACT_ATOMS: atom_id res chain seq x y z
N MET A 1 33.43 -0.52 9.24
CA MET A 1 32.66 -0.95 10.43
C MET A 1 31.69 0.11 10.92
N ILE A 2 32.13 1.36 11.13
CA ILE A 2 31.25 2.49 11.53
C ILE A 2 30.06 2.69 10.58
N TYR A 3 30.29 2.69 9.26
CA TYR A 3 29.22 2.87 8.27
C TYR A 3 28.15 1.77 8.29
N LEU A 4 28.52 0.54 8.66
CA LEU A 4 27.58 -0.59 8.78
C LEU A 4 26.67 -0.41 10.00
N ILE A 5 27.23 0.08 11.10
CA ILE A 5 26.46 0.40 12.32
C ILE A 5 25.51 1.58 12.07
N HIS A 6 25.99 2.64 11.39
CA HIS A 6 25.14 3.78 10.99
C HIS A 6 23.99 3.35 10.08
N PHE A 7 24.26 2.48 9.11
CA PHE A 7 23.23 1.96 8.20
C PHE A 7 22.15 1.16 8.94
N LEU A 8 22.55 0.30 9.88
CA LEU A 8 21.61 -0.47 10.71
C LEU A 8 20.78 0.42 11.64
N PHE A 9 21.37 1.48 12.20
CA PHE A 9 20.66 2.47 13.01
C PHE A 9 19.60 3.21 12.20
N LEU A 10 19.94 3.69 11.01
CA LEU A 10 18.99 4.36 10.12
C LEU A 10 17.82 3.43 9.78
N PHE A 11 18.10 2.18 9.42
CA PHE A 11 17.07 1.17 9.13
C PHE A 11 16.10 0.94 10.31
N PHE A 12 16.61 0.92 11.54
CA PHE A 12 15.81 0.72 12.74
C PHE A 12 14.90 1.92 13.05
N ILE A 13 15.43 3.14 12.88
CA ILE A 13 14.67 4.39 13.05
C ILE A 13 13.55 4.48 11.99
N PHE A 14 13.84 4.17 10.73
CA PHE A 14 12.81 4.13 9.69
C PHE A 14 11.70 3.12 10.02
N LYS A 15 12.02 1.91 10.49
CA LYS A 15 11.03 0.93 10.96
C LYS A 15 10.16 1.44 12.11
N SER A 16 10.73 2.21 13.03
CA SER A 16 10.02 2.78 14.19
C SER A 16 9.07 3.93 13.79
N LEU A 17 9.49 4.82 12.88
CA LEU A 17 8.64 5.89 12.32
C LEU A 17 7.46 5.34 11.50
N ILE A 18 7.66 4.21 10.81
CA ILE A 18 6.61 3.54 10.03
C ILE A 18 5.48 3.02 10.94
N GLY A 19 5.76 2.68 12.21
CA GLY A 19 4.76 2.24 13.19
C GLY A 19 3.81 3.35 13.66
N LEU A 20 4.25 4.61 13.64
CA LEU A 20 3.41 5.75 14.04
C LEU A 20 2.46 6.22 12.93
N PHE A 21 2.82 5.95 11.66
CA PHE A 21 1.96 6.28 10.52
C PHE A 21 0.84 5.26 10.28
N GLN A 22 0.94 4.06 10.83
CA GLN A 22 -0.16 3.07 10.81
C GLN A 22 -1.25 3.34 11.86
N ASN A 23 -1.09 4.36 12.73
CA ASN A 23 -2.11 4.70 13.72
C ASN A 23 -3.16 5.72 13.21
N ASN A 24 -3.03 6.17 11.96
CA ASN A 24 -4.06 6.96 11.26
C ASN A 24 -4.47 6.34 9.90
N ILE A 25 -4.10 5.08 9.68
CA ILE A 25 -4.83 4.25 8.73
C ILE A 25 -5.86 3.55 9.59
N ASN A 26 -7.11 4.04 9.51
CA ASN A 26 -8.25 3.42 10.16
C ASN A 26 -8.10 1.90 10.11
N THR A 27 -7.92 1.35 11.30
CA THR A 27 -8.48 0.08 11.72
C THR A 27 -9.79 -0.17 10.96
N ASP A 28 -9.77 -1.03 9.96
CA ASP A 28 -10.95 -1.85 9.70
C ASP A 28 -10.79 -3.10 10.56
N SER A 29 -11.09 -2.88 11.84
CA SER A 29 -11.23 -3.93 12.82
C SER A 29 -12.70 -4.29 12.90
N ARG A 30 -13.01 -5.54 12.51
CA ARG A 30 -14.29 -6.25 12.70
C ARG A 30 -15.36 -5.77 11.70
N ASP A 31 -15.99 -6.69 10.98
CA ASP A 31 -17.13 -7.39 11.57
C ASP A 31 -17.11 -8.92 11.44
N LYS A 32 -17.07 -9.56 12.60
CA LYS A 32 -17.77 -10.83 12.88
C LYS A 32 -18.77 -10.52 14.00
N HIS A 33 -20.05 -10.35 13.68
CA HIS A 33 -21.20 -11.03 14.32
C HIS A 33 -22.58 -10.50 13.86
N SER A 34 -23.47 -11.47 13.60
CA SER A 34 -24.94 -11.52 13.75
C SER A 34 -25.88 -10.58 12.97
N GLU A 35 -26.61 -11.22 12.04
CA GLU A 35 -28.07 -11.19 11.86
C GLU A 35 -28.86 -10.01 12.46
N ALA A 36 -29.45 -9.16 11.61
CA ALA A 36 -30.88 -9.17 11.26
C ALA A 36 -31.34 -7.83 10.63
N LEU A 37 -32.21 -7.96 9.62
CA LEU A 37 -33.12 -6.98 9.02
C LEU A 37 -32.60 -5.96 7.97
N GLU A 38 -32.81 -6.40 6.72
CA GLU A 38 -33.56 -5.70 5.66
C GLU A 38 -32.96 -4.52 4.86
N ALA A 39 -32.88 -4.80 3.56
CA ALA A 39 -33.19 -3.92 2.44
C ALA A 39 -32.30 -2.68 2.23
N THR A 40 -31.14 -2.90 1.59
CA THR A 40 -30.76 -2.22 0.34
C THR A 40 -29.68 -3.07 -0.33
N LYS A 41 -29.95 -3.59 -1.53
CA LYS A 41 -28.92 -4.23 -2.35
C LYS A 41 -27.94 -3.16 -2.83
N THR A 42 -26.98 -2.81 -1.99
CA THR A 42 -25.75 -2.16 -2.45
C THR A 42 -25.12 -3.12 -3.45
N PRO A 43 -24.74 -2.69 -4.67
CA PRO A 43 -23.94 -3.55 -5.52
C PRO A 43 -22.70 -3.91 -4.73
N THR A 44 -22.53 -5.19 -4.43
CA THR A 44 -21.30 -5.75 -3.87
C THR A 44 -20.24 -5.56 -4.95
N ILE A 45 -19.63 -4.37 -4.98
CA ILE A 45 -18.46 -4.13 -5.80
C ILE A 45 -17.40 -5.02 -5.19
N GLU A 46 -17.17 -6.16 -5.84
CA GLU A 46 -16.15 -7.10 -5.47
C GLU A 46 -14.81 -6.35 -5.41
N LYS A 47 -14.25 -6.25 -4.20
CA LYS A 47 -12.99 -5.53 -4.00
C LYS A 47 -11.87 -6.35 -4.63
N ILE A 48 -11.34 -5.84 -5.75
CA ILE A 48 -10.21 -6.46 -6.44
C ILE A 48 -8.93 -6.00 -5.74
N PHE A 49 -8.12 -6.95 -5.26
CA PHE A 49 -6.82 -6.66 -4.67
C PHE A 49 -5.70 -6.89 -5.70
N VAL A 50 -4.70 -6.01 -5.70
CA VAL A 50 -3.49 -6.03 -6.55
C VAL A 50 -2.24 -5.89 -5.68
N LYS A 51 -1.08 -6.27 -6.22
CA LYS A 51 0.20 -6.13 -5.51
C LYS A 51 0.95 -4.88 -5.94
N ASP A 52 1.51 -4.18 -4.96
CA ASP A 52 2.46 -3.10 -5.16
C ASP A 52 3.73 -3.61 -5.85
N PHE A 53 4.16 -2.97 -6.93
CA PHE A 53 5.34 -3.42 -7.68
C PHE A 53 6.69 -3.16 -6.97
N GLU A 54 6.75 -2.19 -6.06
CA GLU A 54 7.97 -1.78 -5.36
C GLU A 54 8.13 -2.46 -3.99
N CYS A 55 7.05 -2.64 -3.23
CA CYS A 55 7.06 -3.20 -1.88
C CYS A 55 6.27 -4.52 -1.72
N ASN A 56 5.61 -5.01 -2.77
CA ASN A 56 4.84 -6.26 -2.80
C ASN A 56 3.65 -6.34 -1.81
N ARG A 57 3.17 -5.20 -1.33
CA ARG A 57 1.97 -5.12 -0.46
C ARG A 57 0.69 -5.35 -1.28
N GLU A 58 -0.30 -6.02 -0.69
CA GLU A 58 -1.65 -6.10 -1.26
C GLU A 58 -2.43 -4.80 -1.03
N ILE A 59 -3.08 -4.31 -2.10
CA ILE A 59 -3.78 -3.04 -2.14
C ILE A 59 -5.12 -3.25 -2.84
N ASP A 60 -6.18 -2.63 -2.34
CA ASP A 60 -7.41 -2.49 -3.10
C ASP A 60 -7.13 -1.71 -4.40
N LYS A 61 -7.38 -2.32 -5.55
CA LYS A 61 -7.11 -1.75 -6.89
C LYS A 61 -7.74 -0.37 -7.05
N SER A 62 -8.89 -0.13 -6.42
CA SER A 62 -9.60 1.16 -6.48
C SER A 62 -8.85 2.30 -5.75
N LYS A 63 -7.91 1.96 -4.85
CA LYS A 63 -7.13 2.91 -4.04
C LYS A 63 -5.66 2.97 -4.47
N ALA A 64 -5.25 2.21 -5.48
CA ALA A 64 -3.87 2.15 -5.93
C ALA A 64 -3.50 3.37 -6.78
N TYR A 65 -2.26 3.85 -6.62
CA TYR A 65 -1.65 4.74 -7.59
C TYR A 65 -1.23 3.93 -8.82
N ILE A 66 -1.54 4.44 -10.02
CA ILE A 66 -1.34 3.70 -11.27
C ILE A 66 -0.32 4.42 -12.16
N ILE A 67 0.60 3.67 -12.75
CA ILE A 67 1.38 4.08 -13.91
C ILE A 67 1.02 3.16 -15.06
N VAL A 68 0.81 3.74 -16.24
CA VAL A 68 0.67 3.01 -17.50
C VAL A 68 1.96 3.20 -18.29
N ASN A 69 2.65 2.11 -18.60
CA ASN A 69 3.87 2.13 -19.42
C ASN A 69 3.88 0.93 -20.37
N ASN A 70 4.13 1.15 -21.66
CA ASN A 70 4.12 0.12 -22.70
C ASN A 70 2.89 -0.81 -22.62
N GLU A 71 1.69 -0.22 -22.47
CA GLU A 71 0.40 -0.93 -22.35
C GLU A 71 0.25 -1.78 -21.07
N GLN A 72 1.23 -1.76 -20.16
CA GLN A 72 1.18 -2.43 -18.87
C GLN A 72 0.83 -1.45 -17.75
N GLU A 73 -0.15 -1.83 -16.92
CA GLU A 73 -0.49 -1.11 -15.69
C GLU A 73 0.38 -1.61 -14.52
N TYR A 74 0.96 -0.66 -13.80
CA TYR A 74 1.71 -0.87 -12.56
C TYR A 74 0.99 -0.19 -11.40
N TYR A 75 0.77 -0.92 -10.32
CA TYR A 75 0.02 -0.46 -9.15
C TYR A 75 0.96 -0.20 -7.96
N PHE A 76 0.66 0.86 -7.20
CA PHE A 76 1.45 1.27 -6.04
C PHE A 76 0.56 1.69 -4.86
N CYS A 77 0.96 1.33 -3.64
CA CYS A 77 0.24 1.56 -2.40
C CYS A 77 0.39 3.00 -1.90
N SER A 78 1.42 3.71 -2.38
CA SER A 78 1.69 5.09 -2.04
C SER A 78 2.37 5.82 -3.19
N TRP A 79 2.27 7.15 -3.15
CA TRP A 79 2.97 8.05 -4.06
C TRP A 79 4.50 7.84 -4.01
N ASP A 80 5.05 7.54 -2.83
CA ASP A 80 6.48 7.26 -2.67
C ASP A 80 6.92 5.99 -3.40
N CYS A 81 6.11 4.92 -3.36
CA CYS A 81 6.42 3.67 -4.07
C CYS A 81 6.39 3.89 -5.59
N ARG A 82 5.39 4.64 -6.07
CA ARG A 82 5.31 5.10 -7.47
C ARG A 82 6.56 5.88 -7.88
N ASN A 83 7.00 6.83 -7.07
CA ASN A 83 8.17 7.65 -7.41
C ASN A 83 9.47 6.87 -7.36
N LYS A 84 9.65 5.97 -6.39
CA LYS A 84 10.80 5.06 -6.36
C LYS A 84 10.88 4.23 -7.62
N TYR A 85 9.75 3.72 -8.09
CA TYR A 85 9.66 3.01 -9.37
C TYR A 85 10.09 3.92 -10.54
N LEU A 86 9.54 5.13 -10.64
CA LEU A 86 9.92 6.10 -11.69
C LEU A 86 11.41 6.47 -11.66
N LEU A 87 12.01 6.60 -10.47
CA LEU A 87 13.44 6.90 -10.34
C LEU A 87 14.31 5.72 -10.81
N LYS A 88 13.88 4.47 -10.58
CA LYS A 88 14.61 3.27 -10.99
C LYS A 88 14.44 2.91 -12.46
N HIS A 89 13.24 3.15 -12.99
CA HIS A 89 12.82 2.69 -14.31
C HIS A 89 12.54 3.85 -15.28
N GLY A 90 13.02 5.05 -14.94
CA GLY A 90 12.66 6.30 -15.59
C GLY A 90 12.76 6.25 -17.11
N GLN A 91 11.59 6.37 -17.75
CA GLN A 91 11.47 7.20 -18.94
C GLN A 91 11.22 8.62 -18.40
N ALA A 92 12.22 9.49 -18.56
CA ALA A 92 12.08 10.93 -18.35
C ALA A 92 11.22 11.54 -19.47
#